data_AF-A0A5K0XI36-F1
#
_entry.id   AF-A0A5K0XI36-F1
#
_cell.length_a   1.000
_cell.length_b   1.000
_cell.length_c   1.000
_cell.angle_alpha   90.00
_cell.angle_beta   90.00
_cell.angle_gamma   90.00
#
_symmetry.space_group_name_H-M   'P 1'
#
loop_
_entity.id
_entity.type
_entity.pdbx_description
1 polymer ?
#
loop_
_entity_poly.entity_id
_entity_poly.type
_entity_poly.pdbx_seq_one_letter_code
_entity_poly.pdbx_strand_id
1 'polypeptide(L)'
;GLDPRSTAGMFAKAQCLGEKRVGDDECFVLKVAADRGMLAERSDGPAEVIRHVLYGYFSQRSGLLVYLEDSHLTRVDSGAAGAVYWETMIGTNVDDYREVDGVLVAHSGRSVAKVFRFGDGSLRHSRIRLEERWRVEDVVFNVPGLSVDTFLPPSDILSNASSDV
;
A
#
# COMPACT_ATOMS: atom_id res chain seq x y z
N GLY A 1 5.73 1.36 -7.49
CA GLY A 1 5.15 0.02 -7.27
C GLY A 1 5.76 -1.05 -8.17
N LEU A 2 6.10 -0.73 -9.42
CA LEU A 2 6.63 -1.70 -10.39
C LEU A 2 8.16 -1.65 -10.57
N ASP A 3 8.81 -0.53 -10.19
CA ASP A 3 10.27 -0.45 -10.13
C ASP A 3 10.80 -1.20 -8.88
N PRO A 4 11.60 -2.26 -9.06
CA PRO A 4 12.17 -3.02 -7.95
C PRO A 4 13.05 -2.18 -7.02
N ARG A 5 13.71 -1.13 -7.53
CA ARG A 5 14.55 -0.26 -6.68
C ARG A 5 13.72 0.56 -5.71
N SER A 6 12.63 1.16 -6.19
CA SER A 6 11.68 1.88 -5.35
C SER A 6 11.04 0.96 -4.32
N THR A 7 10.65 -0.26 -4.72
CA THR A 7 10.10 -1.26 -3.81
C THR A 7 11.13 -1.67 -2.75
N ALA A 8 12.39 -1.94 -3.12
CA ALA A 8 13.45 -2.24 -2.17
C ALA A 8 13.73 -1.04 -1.23
N GLY A 9 13.73 0.18 -1.76
CA GLY A 9 13.91 1.42 -1.00
C GLY A 9 12.83 1.61 0.08
N MET A 10 11.58 1.25 -0.22
CA MET A 10 10.49 1.29 0.76
C MET A 10 10.77 0.40 1.99
N PHE A 11 11.45 -0.73 1.79
CA PHE A 11 11.83 -1.67 2.87
C PHE A 11 13.26 -1.45 3.40
N ALA A 12 13.96 -0.38 3.00
CA ALA A 12 15.36 -0.15 3.39
C ALA A 12 15.56 -0.02 4.91
N LYS A 13 14.54 0.45 5.64
CA LYS A 13 14.53 0.56 7.11
C LYS A 13 13.56 -0.44 7.76
N ALA A 14 13.20 -1.51 7.04
CA ALA A 14 12.25 -2.49 7.54
C ALA A 14 12.81 -3.31 8.70
N GLN A 15 11.91 -3.75 9.57
CA GLN A 15 12.20 -4.78 10.56
C GLN A 15 12.12 -6.16 9.89
N CYS A 16 13.18 -6.95 9.96
CA CYS A 16 13.11 -8.36 9.58
C CYS A 16 12.40 -9.16 10.68
N LEU A 17 11.31 -9.85 10.32
CA LEU A 17 10.50 -10.64 11.25
C LEU A 17 10.82 -12.14 11.20
N GLY A 18 11.65 -12.57 10.25
CA GLY A 18 12.04 -13.96 10.05
C GLY A 18 11.63 -14.49 8.68
N GLU A 19 11.35 -15.80 8.63
CA GLU A 19 11.13 -16.53 7.39
C GLU A 19 9.76 -17.19 7.38
N LYS A 20 9.13 -17.26 6.20
CA LYS A 20 7.82 -17.88 6.00
C LYS A 20 7.68 -18.36 4.57
N ARG A 21 7.12 -19.56 4.39
CA ARG A 21 6.73 -20.06 3.07
C ARG A 21 5.45 -19.38 2.57
N VAL A 22 5.49 -18.87 1.33
CA VAL A 22 4.35 -18.28 0.62
C VAL A 22 4.21 -18.98 -0.73
N GLY A 23 3.13 -19.72 -0.93
CA GLY A 23 3.01 -20.60 -2.08
C GLY A 23 4.13 -21.64 -2.09
N ASP A 24 4.93 -21.62 -3.15
CA ASP A 24 6.08 -22.51 -3.38
C ASP A 24 7.43 -21.84 -3.04
N ASP A 25 7.44 -20.58 -2.59
CA ASP A 25 8.64 -19.82 -2.24
C ASP A 25 8.88 -19.75 -0.74
N GLU A 26 10.11 -20.04 -0.32
CA GLU A 26 10.63 -19.64 0.99
C GLU A 26 10.95 -18.14 0.97
N CYS A 27 10.38 -17.36 1.88
CA CYS A 27 10.49 -15.90 1.87
C CYS A 27 11.05 -15.34 3.18
N PHE A 28 11.80 -14.24 3.09
CA PHE A 28 12.03 -13.33 4.22
C PHE A 28 10.81 -12.42 4.39
N VAL A 29 10.43 -12.17 5.65
CA VAL A 29 9.31 -11.28 5.99
C VAL A 29 9.84 -9.97 6.53
N LEU A 30 9.61 -8.88 5.80
CA LEU A 30 10.02 -7.54 6.18
C LEU A 30 8.80 -6.70 6.54
N LYS A 31 8.87 -5.96 7.65
CA LYS A 31 7.80 -5.08 8.13
C LYS A 31 8.22 -3.62 8.10
N VAL A 32 7.36 -2.78 7.55
CA VAL A 32 7.46 -1.32 7.61
C VAL A 32 6.22 -0.78 8.29
N ALA A 33 6.37 0.12 9.25
CA ALA A 33 5.27 0.82 9.89
C ALA A 33 5.44 2.32 9.66
N ALA A 34 4.35 2.99 9.30
CA ALA A 34 4.35 4.45 9.21
C ALA A 34 4.59 5.05 10.60
N ASP A 35 5.41 6.11 10.65
CA ASP A 35 5.62 6.89 11.86
C ASP A 35 4.47 7.88 12.09
N ARG A 36 4.48 8.55 13.23
CA ARG A 36 3.43 9.49 13.62
C ARG A 36 3.27 10.66 12.64
N GLY A 37 4.35 11.12 12.00
CA GLY A 37 4.29 12.22 11.05
C GLY A 37 3.56 11.80 9.77
N MET A 38 3.95 10.66 9.20
CA MET A 38 3.29 10.08 8.02
C MET A 38 1.82 9.73 8.27
N LEU A 39 1.47 9.31 9.49
CA LEU A 39 0.09 9.03 9.87
C LEU A 39 -0.74 10.32 9.99
N ALA A 40 -0.16 11.39 10.53
CA ALA A 40 -0.81 12.69 10.66
C ALA A 40 -1.09 13.34 9.29
N GLU A 41 -0.15 13.27 8.34
CA GLU A 41 -0.33 13.77 6.97
C GLU A 41 -1.46 13.06 6.20
N ARG A 42 -1.83 11.84 6.62
CA ARG A 42 -2.92 11.05 6.01
C ARG A 42 -4.23 11.17 6.76
N SER A 43 -4.22 11.86 7.91
CA SER A 43 -5.42 12.12 8.70
C SER A 43 -6.08 13.40 8.17
N ASP A 44 -7.41 13.40 8.06
CA ASP A 44 -8.17 14.55 7.55
C ASP A 44 -9.50 14.69 8.28
N GLY A 45 -9.80 15.91 8.72
CA GLY A 45 -10.99 16.24 9.51
C GLY A 45 -11.22 15.26 10.68
N PRO A 46 -12.38 14.56 10.73
CA PRO A 46 -12.70 13.63 11.81
C PRO A 46 -12.04 12.25 11.68
N ALA A 47 -11.28 12.00 10.60
CA ALA A 47 -10.65 10.71 10.30
C ALA A 47 -9.16 10.73 10.65
N GLU A 48 -8.80 10.00 11.71
CA GLU A 48 -7.43 9.82 12.20
C GLU A 48 -6.88 8.46 11.72
N VAL A 49 -5.79 8.47 10.96
CA VAL A 49 -5.07 7.24 10.63
C VAL A 49 -4.19 6.86 11.81
N ILE A 50 -4.55 5.80 12.52
CA ILE A 50 -3.85 5.40 13.75
C ILE A 50 -2.82 4.28 13.53
N ARG A 51 -2.89 3.58 12.40
CA ARG A 51 -1.90 2.56 12.03
C ARG A 51 -1.88 2.35 10.53
N HIS A 52 -0.68 2.28 9.98
CA HIS A 52 -0.43 1.82 8.63
C HIS A 52 0.83 0.95 8.66
N VAL A 53 0.69 -0.32 8.27
CA VAL A 53 1.77 -1.31 8.32
C VAL A 53 1.78 -2.12 7.04
N LEU A 54 2.96 -2.22 6.44
CA LEU A 54 3.23 -3.05 5.28
C LEU A 54 4.08 -4.26 5.69
N TYR A 55 3.76 -5.42 5.12
CA TYR A 55 4.59 -6.62 5.19
C TYR A 55 4.96 -7.07 3.77
N GLY A 56 6.24 -7.10 3.47
CA GLY A 56 6.78 -7.61 2.21
C GLY A 56 7.36 -9.01 2.41
N TYR A 57 6.98 -9.93 1.53
CA TYR A 57 7.47 -11.30 1.49
C TYR A 57 8.40 -11.45 0.29
N PHE A 58 9.70 -11.52 0.55
CA PHE A 58 10.73 -11.56 -0.49
C PHE A 58 11.30 -12.95 -0.62
N SER A 59 11.26 -13.54 -1.82
CA SER A 59 11.82 -14.87 -2.08
C SER A 59 13.29 -14.91 -1.68
N GLN A 60 13.69 -15.89 -0.86
CA GLN A 60 15.08 -16.07 -0.45
C GLN A 60 15.98 -16.40 -1.65
N ARG A 61 15.40 -17.00 -2.70
CA ARG A 61 16.12 -17.45 -3.89
C ARG A 61 16.42 -16.30 -4.85
N SER A 62 15.43 -15.47 -5.14
CA SER A 62 15.52 -14.42 -6.16
C SER A 62 15.62 -13.00 -5.60
N GLY A 63 15.29 -12.81 -4.32
CA GLY A 63 15.14 -11.48 -3.72
C GLY A 63 13.91 -10.70 -4.18
N LEU A 64 13.05 -11.28 -5.03
CA LEU A 64 11.87 -10.62 -5.56
C LEU A 64 10.71 -10.67 -4.56
N LEU A 65 9.85 -9.64 -4.60
CA LEU A 65 8.63 -9.58 -3.81
C LEU A 65 7.61 -10.60 -4.36
N VAL A 66 7.22 -11.57 -3.55
CA VAL A 66 6.22 -12.59 -3.89
C VAL A 66 4.83 -12.17 -3.44
N TYR A 67 4.76 -11.54 -2.27
CA TYR A 67 3.50 -11.15 -1.66
C TYR A 67 3.67 -9.87 -0.83
N LEU A 68 2.64 -9.02 -0.84
CA LEU A 68 2.57 -7.79 -0.07
C LEU A 68 1.27 -7.77 0.74
N GLU A 69 1.38 -7.52 2.04
CA GLU A 69 0.24 -7.18 2.88
C GLU A 69 0.31 -5.71 3.27
N ASP A 70 -0.81 -5.02 3.14
CA ASP A 70 -1.02 -3.66 3.62
C ASP A 70 -2.19 -3.66 4.61
N SER A 71 -1.95 -3.14 5.81
CA SER A 71 -2.94 -2.98 6.86
C SER A 71 -3.03 -1.52 7.27
N HIS A 72 -4.22 -0.94 7.06
CA HIS A 72 -4.55 0.44 7.37
C HIS A 72 -5.72 0.48 8.36
N LEU A 73 -5.54 1.18 9.49
CA LEU A 73 -6.57 1.38 10.51
C LEU A 73 -6.82 2.87 10.69
N THR A 74 -8.06 3.26 10.44
CA THR A 74 -8.54 4.64 10.60
C THR A 74 -9.60 4.67 11.69
N ARG A 75 -9.47 5.61 12.61
CA ARG A 75 -10.47 5.96 13.60
C ARG A 75 -11.22 7.19 13.10
N VAL A 76 -12.53 7.14 13.12
CA VAL A 76 -13.39 8.27 12.76
C VAL A 76 -14.20 8.66 13.99
N ASP A 77 -13.99 9.88 14.47
CA ASP A 77 -14.76 10.40 15.60
C ASP A 77 -16.14 10.83 15.13
N SER A 78 -17.18 10.18 15.65
CA SER A 78 -18.59 10.47 15.31
C SER A 78 -19.32 11.32 16.37
N GLY A 79 -18.54 12.07 17.16
CA GLY A 79 -19.06 12.91 18.25
C GLY A 79 -19.75 12.09 19.34
N ALA A 80 -21.02 12.37 19.61
CA ALA A 80 -21.78 11.76 20.70
C ALA A 80 -22.00 10.24 20.57
N ALA A 81 -21.85 9.67 19.37
CA ALA A 81 -22.02 8.25 19.10
C ALA A 81 -20.74 7.40 19.32
N GLY A 82 -19.63 8.03 19.75
CA GLY A 82 -18.35 7.36 19.98
C GLY A 82 -17.48 7.27 18.72
N ALA A 83 -16.38 6.52 18.81
CA ALA A 83 -15.45 6.36 17.69
C ALA A 83 -15.80 5.13 16.83
N VAL A 84 -15.72 5.28 15.52
CA VAL A 84 -15.88 4.19 14.54
C VAL A 84 -14.52 3.85 13.97
N TYR A 85 -14.20 2.57 13.89
CA TYR A 85 -12.95 2.09 13.32
C TYR A 85 -13.18 1.44 11.97
N TRP A 86 -12.28 1.74 11.04
CA TRP A 86 -12.22 1.15 9.72
C TRP A 86 -10.85 0.49 9.54
N GLU A 87 -10.84 -0.82 9.39
CA GLU A 87 -9.63 -1.58 9.06
C GLU A 87 -9.71 -2.04 7.60
N THR A 88 -8.73 -1.62 6.81
CA THR A 88 -8.52 -2.13 5.46
C THR A 88 -7.29 -3.04 5.46
N MET A 89 -7.46 -4.26 4.98
CA MET A 89 -6.36 -5.20 4.74
C MET A 89 -6.32 -5.53 3.25
N ILE A 90 -5.18 -5.30 2.61
CA ILE A 90 -4.96 -5.62 1.20
C ILE A 90 -3.83 -6.64 1.12
N GLY A 91 -4.10 -7.77 0.49
CA GLY A 91 -3.10 -8.79 0.20
C GLY A 91 -2.89 -8.92 -1.31
N THR A 92 -1.66 -8.79 -1.78
CA THR A 92 -1.32 -8.78 -3.21
C THR A 92 -0.28 -9.83 -3.53
N ASN A 93 -0.63 -10.80 -4.37
CA ASN A 93 0.35 -11.71 -5.00
C ASN A 93 0.93 -11.01 -6.22
N VAL A 94 2.24 -11.14 -6.39
CA VAL A 94 3.00 -10.50 -7.46
C VAL A 94 3.66 -11.59 -8.29
N ASP A 95 3.34 -11.60 -9.58
CA ASP A 95 3.64 -12.70 -10.49
C ASP A 95 4.21 -12.18 -11.83
N ASP A 96 4.71 -13.11 -12.65
CA ASP A 96 5.16 -12.84 -14.02
C ASP A 96 6.24 -11.76 -14.10
N TYR A 97 7.32 -11.97 -13.33
CA TYR A 97 8.51 -11.14 -13.41
C TYR A 97 9.23 -11.36 -14.75
N ARG A 98 9.38 -10.30 -15.53
CA ARG A 98 10.09 -10.31 -16.82
C ARG A 98 11.19 -9.26 -16.83
N GLU A 99 12.27 -9.56 -17.52
CA GLU A 99 13.36 -8.60 -17.69
C GLU A 99 12.96 -7.52 -18.70
N VAL A 100 13.07 -6.26 -18.27
CA VAL A 100 12.87 -5.06 -19.09
C VAL A 100 14.05 -4.14 -18.80
N ASP A 101 14.87 -3.85 -19.82
CA ASP A 101 16.09 -3.04 -19.71
C ASP A 101 17.03 -3.45 -18.53
N GLY A 102 17.18 -4.77 -18.31
CA GLY A 102 18.04 -5.33 -17.27
C GLY A 102 17.43 -5.30 -15.86
N VAL A 103 16.14 -4.99 -15.73
CA VAL A 103 15.40 -4.96 -14.46
C VAL A 103 14.22 -5.93 -14.51
N LEU A 104 14.05 -6.75 -13.47
CA LEU A 104 12.92 -7.68 -13.37
C LEU A 104 11.66 -6.95 -12.89
N VAL A 105 10.67 -6.79 -13.76
CA VAL A 105 9.41 -6.09 -13.46
C VAL A 105 8.25 -7.09 -13.46
N ALA A 106 7.39 -7.04 -12.45
CA ALA A 106 6.19 -7.86 -12.37
C ALA A 106 5.14 -7.41 -13.40
N HIS A 107 4.66 -8.34 -14.22
CA HIS A 107 3.66 -8.06 -15.25
C HIS A 107 2.27 -8.53 -14.88
N SER A 108 2.08 -9.21 -13.74
CA SER A 108 0.74 -9.55 -13.27
C SER A 108 0.66 -9.72 -11.77
N GLY A 109 -0.57 -9.76 -11.26
CA GLY A 109 -0.80 -10.10 -9.88
C GLY A 109 -2.27 -10.16 -9.53
N ARG A 110 -2.52 -10.49 -8.27
CA ARG A 110 -3.87 -10.59 -7.71
C ARG A 110 -3.94 -9.96 -6.33
N SER A 111 -4.79 -8.95 -6.21
CA SER A 111 -5.04 -8.20 -4.99
C SER A 111 -6.39 -8.58 -4.39
N VAL A 112 -6.43 -8.75 -3.07
CA VAL A 112 -7.67 -8.97 -2.31
C VAL A 112 -7.72 -7.94 -1.19
N ALA A 113 -8.64 -6.99 -1.29
CA ALA A 113 -8.89 -6.01 -0.26
C ALA A 113 -10.08 -6.44 0.61
N LYS A 114 -9.95 -6.30 1.92
CA LYS A 114 -11.01 -6.51 2.90
C LYS A 114 -11.15 -5.26 3.75
N VAL A 115 -12.36 -4.74 3.84
CA VAL A 115 -12.67 -3.58 4.67
C VAL A 115 -13.61 -4.02 5.78
N PHE A 116 -13.24 -3.71 7.02
CA PHE A 116 -13.98 -4.03 8.23
C PHE A 116 -14.31 -2.77 8.99
N ARG A 117 -15.57 -2.63 9.41
CA ARG A 117 -16.04 -1.54 10.28
C ARG A 117 -16.43 -2.07 11.64
N PHE A 118 -15.99 -1.43 12.72
CA PHE A 118 -16.33 -1.81 14.11
C PHE A 118 -16.30 -0.60 15.08
N GLY A 119 -16.75 -0.80 16.32
CA GLY A 119 -16.59 0.17 17.42
C GLY A 119 -17.78 1.07 17.77
N ASP A 120 -18.86 1.07 16.97
CA ASP A 120 -20.04 1.94 17.18
C ASP A 120 -21.11 1.39 18.13
N GLY A 121 -20.77 0.39 18.95
CA GLY A 121 -21.71 -0.30 19.81
C GLY A 121 -22.80 -1.11 19.09
N SER A 122 -22.83 -1.10 17.75
CA SER A 122 -23.76 -1.92 16.97
C SER A 122 -23.16 -3.30 16.70
N LEU A 123 -24.01 -4.34 16.70
CA LEU A 123 -23.63 -5.70 16.29
C LEU A 123 -23.37 -5.83 14.78
N ARG A 124 -23.51 -4.72 14.01
CA ARG A 124 -23.42 -4.73 12.55
C ARG A 124 -21.99 -4.42 12.11
N HIS A 125 -21.15 -5.45 12.13
CA HIS A 125 -19.89 -5.43 11.40
C HIS A 125 -20.17 -5.51 9.90
N SER A 126 -19.92 -4.44 9.16
CA SER A 126 -19.88 -4.49 7.71
C SER A 126 -18.51 -5.01 7.27
N ARG A 127 -18.50 -6.08 6.46
CA ARG A 127 -17.30 -6.63 5.85
C ARG A 127 -17.45 -6.59 4.34
N ILE A 128 -16.62 -5.77 3.69
CA ILE A 128 -16.54 -5.71 2.22
C ILE A 128 -15.31 -6.50 1.80
N ARG A 129 -15.41 -7.24 0.70
CA ARG A 129 -14.28 -7.91 0.05
C ARG A 129 -14.28 -7.52 -1.42
N LEU A 130 -13.16 -6.99 -1.89
CA LEU A 130 -12.89 -6.68 -3.29
C LEU A 130 -11.73 -7.54 -3.77
N GLU A 131 -11.85 -8.09 -4.98
CA GLU A 131 -10.80 -8.87 -5.61
C GLU A 131 -10.48 -8.27 -6.98
N GLU A 132 -9.19 -8.12 -7.25
CA GLU A 132 -8.67 -7.58 -8.50
C GLU A 132 -7.59 -8.51 -9.03
N ARG A 133 -7.58 -8.71 -10.36
CA ARG A 133 -6.43 -9.25 -11.08
C ARG A 133 -5.95 -8.17 -12.02
N TRP A 134 -4.65 -7.88 -11.99
CA TRP A 134 -4.03 -6.90 -12.85
C TRP A 134 -3.02 -7.59 -13.77
N ARG A 135 -2.87 -7.02 -14.97
CA ARG A 135 -1.86 -7.42 -15.95
C ARG A 135 -1.31 -6.15 -16.60
N VAL A 136 0.00 -6.14 -16.79
CA VAL A 136 0.74 -5.11 -17.51
C VAL A 136 1.21 -5.74 -18.81
N GLU A 137 0.78 -5.19 -19.94
CA GLU A 137 1.16 -5.71 -21.26
C GLU A 137 2.53 -5.17 -21.68
N ASP A 138 2.76 -3.87 -21.52
CA ASP A 138 3.98 -3.19 -21.93
C ASP A 138 4.57 -2.34 -20.81
N VAL A 139 5.90 -2.38 -20.68
CA VAL A 139 6.69 -1.56 -19.77
C VAL A 139 7.79 -0.88 -20.56
N VAL A 140 7.87 0.45 -20.45
CA VAL A 140 8.91 1.26 -21.09
C VAL A 140 9.48 2.23 -20.05
N PHE A 141 10.81 2.29 -19.96
CA PHE A 141 11.49 3.26 -19.10
C PHE A 141 11.84 4.54 -19.86
N ASN A 142 11.93 5.65 -19.14
CA ASN A 142 12.40 6.94 -19.66
C ASN A 142 11.67 7.40 -20.93
N VAL A 143 10.33 7.24 -20.96
CA VAL A 143 9.48 7.57 -22.10
C VAL A 143 9.73 9.03 -22.53
N PRO A 144 10.22 9.27 -23.77
CA PRO A 144 10.48 10.62 -24.27
C PRO A 144 9.20 11.47 -24.29
N GLY A 145 9.31 12.72 -23.86
CA GLY A 145 8.19 13.67 -23.86
C GLY A 145 7.36 13.71 -22.57
N LEU A 146 7.62 12.83 -21.60
CA LEU A 146 7.10 13.01 -20.24
C LEU A 146 7.94 14.07 -19.50
N SER A 147 7.28 15.10 -18.97
CA SER A 147 7.88 16.12 -18.10
C SER A 147 7.21 16.11 -16.71
N VAL A 148 7.76 16.88 -15.77
CA VAL A 148 7.15 17.07 -14.45
C VAL A 148 5.72 17.63 -14.57
N ASP A 149 5.45 18.43 -15.61
CA ASP A 149 4.13 19.00 -15.90
C ASP A 149 3.09 17.94 -16.32
N THR A 150 3.50 16.69 -16.55
CA THR A 150 2.56 15.58 -16.79
C THR A 150 2.00 15.00 -15.49
N PHE A 151 2.64 15.28 -14.35
CA PHE A 151 2.27 14.73 -13.04
C PHE A 151 1.67 15.81 -12.13
N LEU A 152 0.72 16.59 -12.67
CA LEU A 152 0.06 17.63 -11.89
C LEU A 152 -0.87 17.01 -10.83
N PRO A 153 -0.87 17.54 -9.60
CA PRO A 153 -1.83 17.12 -8.59
C PRO A 153 -3.26 17.48 -9.01
N PRO A 154 -4.29 16.82 -8.45
CA PRO A 154 -5.67 17.26 -8.59
C PRO A 154 -5.79 18.77 -8.31
N SER A 155 -6.54 19.49 -9.15
CA SER A 155 -6.73 20.95 -9.08
C SER A 155 -7.15 21.44 -7.71
N ASP A 156 -7.90 20.60 -6.99
CA ASP A 156 -8.52 20.91 -5.70
C ASP A 156 -7.51 20.97 -4.54
N ILE A 157 -6.26 20.52 -4.76
CA ILE A 157 -5.16 20.61 -3.79
C ILE A 157 -4.52 22.01 -3.81
N LEU A 158 -4.62 22.74 -4.93
CA LEU A 158 -3.95 24.03 -5.12
C LEU A 158 -4.66 25.20 -4.39
N SER A 159 -5.93 25.06 -4.03
CA SER A 159 -6.71 26.15 -3.40
C SER A 159 -6.30 26.45 -1.95
N ASN A 160 -5.65 25.52 -1.24
CA ASN A 160 -5.20 25.75 0.14
C ASN A 160 -3.84 26.45 0.28
N ALA A 161 -3.12 26.69 -0.83
CA ALA A 161 -1.85 27.41 -0.80
C ALA A 161 -2.00 28.95 -0.86
N SER A 162 -3.23 29.46 -0.97
CA SER A 162 -3.51 30.88 -1.25
C SER A 162 -4.11 31.68 -0.09
N SER A 163 -4.23 31.11 1.11
CA SER A 163 -4.84 31.79 2.27
C SER A 163 -3.86 32.28 3.35
N ASP A 164 -2.54 32.18 3.16
CA ASP A 164 -1.56 32.76 4.07
C ASP A 164 -0.79 33.91 3.38
N VAL A 165 -1.44 35.08 3.28
CA VAL A 165 -0.78 36.40 3.16
C VAL A 165 -1.51 37.40 4.06
#